data_AF-A0A5C5GEU0-F1
#
_entry.id   AF-A0A5C5GEU0-F1
#
_cell.length_a   1.000
_cell.length_b   1.000
_cell.length_c   1.000
_cell.angle_alpha   90.00
_cell.angle_beta   90.00
_cell.angle_gamma   90.00
#
_symmetry.space_group_name_H-M   'P 1'
#
loop_
_entity.id
_entity.type
_entity.pdbx_description
1 polymer ?
#
loop_
_entity_poly.entity_id
_entity_poly.type
_entity_poly.pdbx_seq_one_letter_code
_entity_poly.pdbx_strand_id
1 'polypeptide(L)' 'MKDGFETLDCRGLSAPLTMLRIRQNLCCQGEAATPLHAVVDSDCDCDSLSSWLAGVDEDVHLMKGATNTETSRTANA' A
#
# COMPACT_ATOMS: atom_id res chain seq x y z
N MET A 1 -4.84 21.77 -11.59
CA MET A 1 -5.26 20.50 -10.97
C MET A 1 -4.17 19.49 -11.22
N LYS A 2 -3.48 19.01 -10.19
CA LYS A 2 -2.69 17.79 -10.29
C LYS A 2 -3.67 16.66 -10.02
N ASP A 3 -4.27 16.11 -11.07
CA ASP A 3 -4.97 14.84 -10.98
C ASP A 3 -3.89 13.74 -10.87
N GLY A 4 -3.36 13.56 -9.67
CA GLY A 4 -2.30 12.61 -9.39
C GLY A 4 -2.54 11.93 -8.05
N PHE A 5 -2.38 10.62 -8.02
CA PHE A 5 -2.34 9.83 -6.79
C PHE A 5 -0.87 9.56 -6.44
N GLU A 6 -0.59 9.41 -5.15
CA GLU A 6 0.71 8.96 -4.67
C GLU A 6 0.68 7.44 -4.51
N THR A 7 1.79 6.77 -4.80
CA THR A 7 1.91 5.31 -4.58
C THR A 7 2.98 5.04 -3.54
N LEU A 8 2.64 4.21 -2.56
CA LEU A 8 3.52 3.81 -1.47
C LEU A 8 3.69 2.28 -1.48
N ASP A 9 4.92 1.81 -1.64
CA ASP A 9 5.23 0.37 -1.56
C ASP A 9 5.43 -0.05 -0.09
N CYS A 10 4.53 -0.92 0.38
CA CYS A 10 4.50 -1.49 1.72
C CYS A 10 4.68 -3.02 1.71
N ARG A 11 5.11 -3.61 0.59
CA ARG A 11 5.43 -5.04 0.51
C ARG A 11 6.59 -5.39 1.44
N GLY A 12 6.54 -6.57 2.05
CA GLY A 12 7.46 -7.06 3.07
C GLY A 12 7.27 -6.43 4.45
N LEU A 13 6.30 -5.53 4.64
CA LEU A 13 6.00 -4.91 5.92
C LEU A 13 4.90 -5.67 6.67
N SER A 14 5.05 -5.79 7.99
CA SER A 14 3.97 -6.24 8.85
C SER A 14 2.85 -5.19 8.90
N ALA A 15 1.62 -5.60 9.24
CA ALA A 15 0.48 -4.69 9.29
C ALA A 15 0.71 -3.42 10.16
N PRO A 16 1.36 -3.50 11.36
CA PRO A 16 1.71 -2.30 12.12
C PRO A 16 2.69 -1.37 11.40
N LEU A 17 3.67 -1.91 10.67
CA LEU A 17 4.65 -1.13 9.92
C LEU A 17 4.04 -0.48 8.69
N THR A 18 3.16 -1.19 7.98
CA THR A 18 2.35 -0.65 6.88
C THR A 18 1.52 0.54 7.35
N MET A 19 0.82 0.41 8.48
CA MET A 19 0.03 1.49 9.06
C MET A 19 0.89 2.70 9.42
N LEU A 20 2.05 2.48 10.06
CA LEU A 20 2.96 3.55 10.42
C LEU A 20 3.45 4.31 9.17
N ARG A 21 3.77 3.58 8.10
CA ARG A 21 4.26 4.17 6.86
C ARG A 21 3.20 5.00 6.16
N ILE A 22 1.95 4.51 6.12
CA ILE A 22 0.80 5.25 5.60
C ILE A 22 0.61 6.55 6.39
N ARG A 23 0.54 6.48 7.73
CA ARG A 23 0.38 7.68 8.57
C ARG A 23 1.50 8.69 8.41
N GLN A 24 2.75 8.24 8.32
CA GLN A 24 3.89 9.14 8.07
C GLN A 24 3.74 9.87 6.74
N ASN A 25 3.30 9.18 5.69
CA ASN A 25 3.10 9.78 4.37
C ASN A 25 1.98 10.84 4.41
N LEU A 26 0.83 10.50 5.02
CA LEU A 26 -0.29 11.42 5.19
C LEU A 26 0.10 12.68 6.00
N CYS A 27 0.87 12.51 7.09
CA CYS A 27 1.39 13.64 7.85
C CYS A 27 2.34 14.54 7.03
N CYS A 28 2.96 14.01 5.97
CA CYS A 28 3.89 14.76 5.12
C CYS A 28 3.22 15.43 3.89
N GLN A 29 1.99 15.05 3.52
CA GLN A 29 1.31 15.57 2.31
C GLN A 29 0.79 17.01 2.44
N GLY A 30 0.59 17.53 3.65
CA GLY A 30 0.08 18.90 3.86
C GLY A 30 -1.40 19.05 3.46
N GLU A 31 -1.89 20.29 3.31
CA GLU A 31 -3.33 20.58 3.08
C GLU A 31 -3.90 20.10 1.72
N ALA A 32 -3.03 19.78 0.76
CA ALA A 32 -3.43 19.23 -0.54
C ALA A 32 -3.21 17.71 -0.54
N ALA A 33 -4.00 16.99 0.27
CA ALA A 33 -3.96 15.54 0.31
C ALA A 33 -4.33 14.98 -1.07
N THR A 34 -3.40 14.23 -1.66
CA THR A 34 -3.65 13.46 -2.89
C THR A 34 -3.91 12.01 -2.50
N PRO A 35 -4.85 11.32 -3.17
CA PRO A 35 -5.15 9.92 -2.85
C PRO A 35 -3.90 9.06 -2.79
N LEU A 36 -3.80 8.23 -1.75
CA LEU A 36 -2.64 7.39 -1.48
C LEU A 36 -2.95 5.93 -1.80
N HIS A 37 -2.22 5.36 -2.76
CA HIS A 37 -2.30 3.95 -3.12
C HIS A 37 -1.18 3.18 -2.42
N ALA A 38 -1.50 2.45 -1.36
CA ALA A 38 -0.53 1.62 -0.65
C ALA A 38 -0.52 0.20 -1.21
N VAL A 39 0.60 -0.23 -1.77
CA VAL A 39 0.81 -1.57 -2.31
C VAL A 39 1.27 -2.49 -1.19
N VAL A 40 0.50 -3.52 -0.88
CA VAL A 40 0.79 -4.51 0.19
C VAL A 40 1.01 -5.89 -0.42
N ASP A 41 1.56 -6.83 0.37
CA ASP A 41 1.68 -8.21 -0.10
C ASP A 41 0.31 -8.86 -0.34
N SER A 42 0.28 -9.91 -1.16
CA SER A 42 -0.95 -10.61 -1.52
C SER A 42 -1.65 -11.27 -0.33
N ASP A 43 -0.86 -11.73 0.64
CA ASP A 43 -1.29 -12.37 1.89
C ASP A 43 -1.63 -11.35 2.98
N CYS A 44 -1.49 -10.05 2.71
CA CYS A 44 -1.92 -9.01 3.62
C CYS A 44 -3.42 -9.10 3.91
N ASP A 45 -3.77 -9.05 5.19
CA ASP A 45 -5.13 -8.89 5.69
C ASP A 45 -5.56 -7.42 5.55
N CYS A 46 -5.99 -7.07 4.34
CA CYS A 46 -6.46 -5.72 4.02
C CYS A 46 -7.72 -5.32 4.81
N ASP A 47 -8.53 -6.28 5.26
CA ASP A 47 -9.76 -5.99 5.99
C ASP A 47 -9.43 -5.50 7.41
N SER A 48 -8.51 -6.19 8.09
CA SER A 48 -7.98 -5.71 9.37
C SER A 48 -7.26 -4.37 9.24
N LEU A 49 -6.46 -4.20 8.18
CA LEU A 49 -5.69 -2.98 7.94
C LEU A 49 -6.59 -1.78 7.62
N SER A 50 -7.62 -1.98 6.80
CA SER A 50 -8.63 -0.95 6.49
C SER A 50 -9.47 -0.59 7.71
N SER A 51 -9.83 -1.56 8.56
CA SER A 51 -10.48 -1.30 9.85
C SER A 51 -9.63 -0.41 10.77
N TRP A 52 -8.31 -0.58 10.78
CA TRP A 52 -7.39 0.28 11.55
C TRP A 52 -7.17 1.67 10.94
N LEU A 53 -7.41 1.81 9.63
CA LEU A 53 -7.35 3.07 8.90
C LEU A 53 -8.69 3.82 8.91
N ALA A 54 -9.80 3.13 9.22
CA ALA A 54 -11.12 3.72 9.32
C ALA A 54 -11.11 4.86 10.35
N GLY A 55 -11.41 6.08 9.88
CA GLY A 55 -11.38 7.30 10.68
C GLY A 55 -10.07 8.09 10.65
N VAL A 56 -9.04 7.62 9.95
CA VAL A 56 -7.78 8.34 9.76
C VAL A 56 -7.72 9.01 8.39
N ASP A 57 -8.22 8.38 7.33
CA ASP A 57 -8.22 8.99 6.00
C ASP A 57 -9.18 8.27 5.03
N GLU A 58 -10.04 9.02 4.32
CA GLU A 58 -10.95 8.45 3.30
C GLU A 58 -10.26 8.23 1.95
N ASP A 59 -9.07 8.83 1.76
CA ASP A 59 -8.35 8.84 0.47
C ASP A 59 -7.22 7.79 0.38
N VAL A 60 -7.21 6.78 1.26
CA VAL A 60 -6.23 5.68 1.23
C VAL A 60 -6.82 4.43 0.59
N HIS A 61 -6.18 3.95 -0.47
CA HIS A 61 -6.54 2.73 -1.19
C HIS A 61 -5.46 1.65 -1.02
N LEU A 62 -5.84 0.49 -0.49
CA LEU A 62 -4.95 -0.67 -0.38
C LEU A 62 -4.98 -1.49 -1.68
N MET A 63 -3.83 -1.69 -2.30
CA MET A 63 -3.66 -2.50 -3.51
C MET A 63 -2.81 -3.73 -3.18
N LYS A 64 -3.30 -4.94 -3.50
CA LYS A 64 -2.48 -6.14 -3.36
C LYS A 64 -1.49 -6.23 -4.52
N GLY A 65 -0.20 -6.36 -4.19
CA GLY A 65 0.85 -6.62 -5.16
C GLY A 65 0.66 -8.00 -5.80
N ALA A 66 0.90 -8.11 -7.10
CA ALA A 66 0.99 -9.41 -7.74
C ALA A 66 2.16 -10.18 -7.12
N THR A 67 1.92 -11.42 -6.71
CA THR A 67 3.01 -12.34 -6.42
C THR A 67 3.66 -12.64 -7.75
N ASN A 68 4.88 -12.16 -7.93
CA ASN A 68 5.74 -12.64 -8.99
C ASN A 68 6.03 -14.11 -8.64
N THR A 69 5.15 -15.04 -9.02
CA THR A 69 5.55 -16.42 -9.19
C THR A 69 6.51 -16.43 -10.36
N GLU A 70 7.76 -16.10 -10.08
CA GLU A 70 8.87 -16.29 -10.99
C GLU A 70 8.99 -17.80 -11.20
N THR A 71 8.18 -18.27 -12.14
CA THR A 71 8.36 -19.58 -12.77
C THR A 71 9.62 -19.42 -13.61
N SER A 72 10.78 -19.57 -12.96
CA SER A 72 12.05 -19.83 -13.61
C SER A 72 11.92 -21.15 -14.36
N ARG A 73 11.30 -21.09 -15.54
CA ARG A 73 11.34 -22.13 -16.55
C ARG A 73 12.69 -21.97 -17.27
N THR A 74 13.78 -22.27 -16.58
CA THR A 74 15.05 -22.58 -17.27
C THR A 74 14.93 -23.99 -17.84
N ALA A 75 14.26 -24.08 -19.00
CA ALA A 75 14.46 -25.19 -19.91
C ALA A 75 15.70 -24.87 -20.74
N ASN A 76 16.83 -25.52 -20.40
CA ASN A 76 17.87 -25.93 -21.34
C ASN A 76 18.97 -26.68 -20.58
N ALA A 77 18.95 -28.00 -20.70
CA ALA A 77 20.12 -28.88 -20.70
C ALA A 77 19.79 -30.05 -21.63
#